data_AF-A0A4P5VXG1-F1
#
_entry.id   AF-A0A4P5VXG1-F1
#
_cell.length_a   1.000
_cell.length_b   1.000
_cell.length_c   1.000
_cell.angle_alpha   90.00
_cell.angle_beta   90.00
_cell.angle_gamma   90.00
#
_symmetry.space_group_name_H-M   'P 1'
#
loop_
_entity.id
_entity.type
_entity.pdbx_description
1 polymer ?
#
loop_
_entity_poly.entity_id
_entity_poly.type
_entity_poly.pdbx_seq_one_letter_code
_entity_poly.pdbx_strand_id
1 'polypeptide(L)'
;MLLSLVLSAFAGSKTPAVPLPACAAEAQKALAEAGPAAAGKAWLDLATCDANSAKTAAPEAWKKIIAGSGADAAAVKAIELGLGANIREWVDTLQPDEKSAFINTLGEQCANAAVPTFYADTSTALGDKFWSGRWFAGLDACRTPVAVGLLEAGLQSQKAETSRYKSILETLARNLGKDAIPVLEAALKADPDAERSTYIVGAFADAAGVGSVAGLNHDAAQAAVAAIAGLAPTLPEPAIEQARTTLLALQDELMSDLMAAQRYRTLAQADGSLQYGLYVTKVATCKKDTKIEVHTALVTNAGKTWPDQVVTRAQPTVAAFKWHLPKDCTGDVVVTASTAPLKDAAAFDAFVTAQDTELGKKNSGIKAKVFPEPAIAL
;
A
#
# COMPACT_ATOMS: atom_id res chain seq x y z
N MET A 1 16.69 52.47 45.11
CA MET A 1 16.86 51.17 45.79
C MET A 1 16.93 50.11 44.70
N LEU A 2 18.14 49.75 44.27
CA LEU A 2 18.89 48.53 44.68
C LEU A 2 18.23 47.25 44.14
N LEU A 3 18.80 46.70 43.05
CA LEU A 3 19.47 45.39 42.95
C LEU A 3 18.51 44.19 43.13
N SER A 4 18.38 43.23 42.20
CA SER A 4 19.46 42.34 41.78
C SER A 4 19.15 41.62 40.46
N LEU A 5 20.10 41.67 39.51
CA LEU A 5 20.23 40.71 38.40
C LEU A 5 20.81 39.41 38.96
N VAL A 6 20.19 38.27 38.65
CA VAL A 6 20.78 36.94 38.81
C VAL A 6 21.36 36.53 37.46
N LEU A 7 22.67 36.70 37.31
CA LEU A 7 23.47 36.18 36.20
C LEU A 7 23.88 34.74 36.56
N SER A 8 23.23 33.75 35.94
CA SER A 8 23.68 32.36 36.03
C SER A 8 24.84 32.14 35.07
N ALA A 9 26.05 32.05 35.62
CA ALA A 9 27.25 31.68 34.89
C ALA A 9 27.22 30.19 34.53
N PHE A 10 26.90 29.87 33.29
CA PHE A 10 27.26 28.56 32.71
C PHE A 10 28.76 28.58 32.42
N ALA A 11 29.54 27.93 33.28
CA ALA A 11 30.93 27.61 33.02
C ALA A 11 30.98 26.60 31.87
N GLY A 12 31.22 27.09 30.66
CA GLY A 12 31.55 26.26 29.51
C GLY A 12 32.83 25.48 29.80
N SER A 13 32.69 24.17 30.03
CA SER A 13 33.80 23.23 29.94
C SER A 13 34.35 23.28 28.52
N LYS A 14 35.44 24.03 28.33
CA LYS A 14 36.27 23.95 27.13
C LYS A 14 36.88 22.55 27.08
N THR A 15 36.26 21.65 26.31
CA THR A 15 36.94 20.45 25.85
C THR A 15 38.19 20.91 25.10
N PRO A 16 39.41 20.49 25.50
CA PRO A 16 40.61 20.91 24.80
C PRO A 16 40.53 20.44 23.36
N ALA A 17 40.65 21.37 22.40
CA ALA A 17 40.78 21.04 21.00
C ALA A 17 42.08 20.25 20.82
N VAL A 18 41.97 18.95 20.53
CA VAL A 18 43.11 18.11 20.19
C VAL A 18 43.71 18.68 18.90
N PRO A 19 45.03 18.93 18.83
CA PRO A 19 45.65 19.39 17.59
C PRO A 19 45.37 18.38 16.46
N LEU A 20 44.93 18.88 15.29
CA LEU A 20 44.53 18.06 14.13
C LEU A 20 45.49 16.89 13.80
N PRO A 21 46.83 17.02 13.88
CA PRO A 21 47.76 15.91 13.62
C PRO A 21 47.69 14.77 14.65
N ALA A 22 47.36 15.08 15.91
CA ALA A 22 47.23 14.06 16.97
C ALA A 22 45.91 13.28 16.83
N CYS A 23 44.82 13.96 16.45
CA CYS A 23 43.52 13.35 16.14
C CYS A 23 43.65 12.27 15.05
N ALA A 24 44.33 12.61 13.94
CA ALA A 24 44.49 11.71 12.81
C ALA A 24 45.29 10.45 13.14
N ALA A 25 46.42 10.59 13.85
CA ALA A 25 47.28 9.46 14.22
C ALA A 25 46.57 8.49 15.18
N GLU A 26 45.85 9.02 16.18
CA GLU A 26 45.07 8.22 17.12
C GLU A 26 43.91 7.50 16.42
N ALA A 27 43.15 8.20 15.56
CA ALA A 27 42.04 7.61 14.82
C ALA A 27 42.51 6.55 13.80
N GLN A 28 43.66 6.75 13.17
CA GLN A 28 44.24 5.77 12.25
C GLN A 28 44.69 4.50 12.98
N LYS A 29 45.31 4.65 14.15
CA LYS A 29 45.64 3.51 15.02
C LYS A 29 44.37 2.77 15.47
N ALA A 30 43.35 3.50 15.91
CA ALA A 30 42.08 2.93 16.33
C ALA A 30 41.42 2.13 15.19
N LEU A 31 41.44 2.64 13.95
CA LEU A 31 40.92 1.91 12.78
C LEU A 31 41.70 0.62 12.49
N ALA A 32 43.03 0.64 12.61
CA ALA A 32 43.86 -0.54 12.39
C ALA A 32 43.56 -1.64 13.44
N GLU A 33 43.34 -1.26 14.69
CA GLU A 33 43.08 -2.17 15.80
C GLU A 33 41.59 -2.59 15.93
N ALA A 34 40.66 -1.81 15.39
CA ALA A 34 39.21 -2.02 15.54
C ALA A 34 38.75 -3.35 14.93
N GLY A 35 38.04 -4.19 15.69
CA GLY A 35 37.33 -5.35 15.15
C GLY A 35 36.18 -4.95 14.20
N PRO A 36 35.57 -5.91 13.46
CA PRO A 36 34.52 -5.61 12.47
C PRO A 36 33.39 -4.71 12.97
N ALA A 37 32.86 -4.97 14.16
CA ALA A 37 31.77 -4.18 14.76
C ALA A 37 32.16 -2.72 15.10
N ALA A 38 33.45 -2.45 15.35
CA ALA A 38 33.95 -1.11 15.70
C ALA A 38 34.56 -0.37 14.49
N ALA A 39 34.83 -1.07 13.38
CA ALA A 39 35.54 -0.53 12.22
C ALA A 39 34.81 0.65 11.58
N GLY A 40 33.47 0.61 11.49
CA GLY A 40 32.68 1.71 10.93
C GLY A 40 32.86 3.01 11.72
N LYS A 41 32.70 2.94 13.05
CA LYS A 41 32.93 4.09 13.92
C LYS A 41 34.39 4.59 13.86
N ALA A 42 35.36 3.68 13.91
CA ALA A 42 36.77 4.07 13.86
C ALA A 42 37.14 4.76 12.53
N TRP A 43 36.57 4.29 11.41
CA TRP A 43 36.75 4.94 10.11
C TRP A 43 36.07 6.32 10.08
N LEU A 44 34.86 6.45 10.63
CA LEU A 44 34.16 7.73 10.75
C LEU A 44 34.95 8.75 11.60
N ASP A 45 35.53 8.30 12.72
CA ASP A 45 36.37 9.14 13.57
C ASP A 45 37.61 9.62 12.78
N LEU A 46 38.26 8.72 12.01
CA LEU A 46 39.37 9.09 11.11
C LEU A 46 38.92 10.08 10.03
N ALA A 47 37.78 9.85 9.38
CA ALA A 47 37.23 10.73 8.34
C ALA A 47 36.85 12.12 8.87
N THR A 48 36.54 12.21 10.17
CA THR A 48 36.26 13.48 10.86
C THR A 48 37.56 14.22 11.23
N CYS A 49 38.60 13.49 11.65
CA CYS A 49 39.91 14.07 11.96
C CYS A 49 40.70 14.49 10.70
N ASP A 50 40.74 13.62 9.68
CA ASP A 50 41.54 13.77 8.46
C ASP A 50 40.90 13.00 7.28
N ALA A 51 40.20 13.76 6.44
CA ALA A 51 39.52 13.24 5.26
C ALA A 51 40.47 12.57 4.25
N ASN A 52 41.71 13.05 4.10
CA ASN A 52 42.65 12.48 3.13
C ASN A 52 43.14 11.12 3.60
N SER A 53 43.54 11.02 4.87
CA SER A 53 43.92 9.75 5.48
C SER A 53 42.78 8.73 5.43
N ALA A 54 41.53 9.16 5.68
CA ALA A 54 40.36 8.29 5.56
C ALA A 54 40.11 7.81 4.12
N LYS A 55 40.29 8.68 3.11
CA LYS A 55 40.20 8.29 1.69
C LYS A 55 41.25 7.25 1.33
N THR A 56 42.49 7.41 1.80
CA THR A 56 43.55 6.41 1.58
C THR A 56 43.23 5.07 2.25
N ALA A 57 42.64 5.09 3.45
CA ALA A 57 42.30 3.88 4.20
C ALA A 57 41.02 3.18 3.72
N ALA A 58 40.14 3.88 2.99
CA ALA A 58 38.80 3.40 2.64
C ALA A 58 38.77 2.01 1.95
N PRO A 59 39.60 1.71 0.92
CA PRO A 59 39.51 0.42 0.22
C PRO A 59 39.69 -0.80 1.13
N GLU A 60 40.56 -0.72 2.13
CA GLU A 60 40.78 -1.82 3.07
C GLU A 60 39.82 -1.76 4.27
N ALA A 61 39.47 -0.56 4.74
CA ALA A 61 38.54 -0.39 5.85
C ALA A 61 37.16 -0.97 5.53
N TRP A 62 36.61 -0.67 4.34
CA TRP A 62 35.26 -1.10 3.95
C TRP A 62 35.14 -2.62 3.73
N LYS A 63 36.24 -3.37 3.57
CA LYS A 63 36.23 -4.84 3.55
C LYS A 63 35.96 -5.46 4.94
N LYS A 64 36.21 -4.70 6.01
CA LYS A 64 36.08 -5.15 7.40
C LYS A 64 34.80 -4.66 8.08
N ILE A 65 34.23 -3.57 7.57
CA ILE A 65 33.02 -2.96 8.13
C ILE A 65 31.83 -3.88 7.87
N ILE A 66 31.08 -4.19 8.92
CA ILE A 66 29.81 -4.92 8.86
C ILE A 66 28.63 -3.94 9.04
N ALA A 67 27.44 -4.33 8.60
CA ALA A 67 26.24 -3.50 8.72
C ALA A 67 25.91 -3.12 10.17
N GLY A 68 25.23 -1.97 10.33
CA GLY A 68 24.80 -1.42 11.62
C GLY A 68 25.02 0.09 11.71
N SER A 69 24.53 0.70 12.80
CA SER A 69 24.49 2.17 12.92
C SER A 69 25.84 2.87 12.76
N GLY A 70 26.94 2.24 13.19
CA GLY A 70 28.30 2.76 12.99
C GLY A 70 28.74 2.73 11.52
N ALA A 71 28.31 1.73 10.75
CA ALA A 71 28.56 1.66 9.31
C ALA A 71 27.68 2.63 8.54
N ASP A 72 26.42 2.80 8.92
CA ASP A 72 25.48 3.72 8.28
C ASP A 72 26.00 5.17 8.34
N ALA A 73 26.44 5.61 9.52
CA ALA A 73 27.03 6.93 9.71
C ALA A 73 28.36 7.09 8.94
N ALA A 74 29.20 6.05 8.93
CA ALA A 74 30.43 6.03 8.14
C ALA A 74 30.14 6.12 6.64
N ALA A 75 29.08 5.48 6.15
CA ALA A 75 28.73 5.45 4.73
C ALA A 75 28.26 6.82 4.26
N VAL A 76 27.44 7.52 5.05
CA VAL A 76 27.07 8.92 4.77
C VAL A 76 28.32 9.79 4.67
N LYS A 77 29.26 9.64 5.61
CA LYS A 77 30.52 10.40 5.57
C LYS A 77 31.39 10.04 4.37
N ALA A 78 31.46 8.78 3.99
CA ALA A 78 32.17 8.33 2.79
C ALA A 78 31.56 8.92 1.51
N ILE A 79 30.24 8.99 1.43
CA ILE A 79 29.52 9.63 0.34
C ILE A 79 29.89 11.12 0.24
N GLU A 80 29.90 11.86 1.35
CA GLU A 80 30.36 13.27 1.39
C GLU A 80 31.80 13.44 0.88
N LEU A 81 32.65 12.45 1.14
CA LEU A 81 34.04 12.45 0.72
C LEU A 81 34.23 11.98 -0.74
N GLY A 82 33.17 11.64 -1.46
CA GLY A 82 33.22 11.19 -2.84
C GLY A 82 33.63 9.71 -3.00
N LEU A 83 33.51 8.90 -1.94
CA LEU A 83 33.89 7.49 -1.92
C LEU A 83 32.72 6.56 -2.29
N GLY A 84 31.80 7.02 -3.15
CA GLY A 84 30.59 6.28 -3.51
C GLY A 84 30.86 4.91 -4.14
N ALA A 85 31.98 4.74 -4.85
CA ALA A 85 32.37 3.43 -5.40
C ALA A 85 32.61 2.39 -4.31
N ASN A 86 33.31 2.76 -3.23
CA ASN A 86 33.56 1.88 -2.08
C ASN A 86 32.25 1.50 -1.39
N ILE A 87 31.31 2.44 -1.27
CA ILE A 87 30.00 2.15 -0.67
C ILE A 87 29.19 1.19 -1.51
N ARG A 88 29.15 1.35 -2.84
CA ARG A 88 28.46 0.40 -3.72
C ARG A 88 29.05 -1.00 -3.64
N GLU A 89 30.38 -1.12 -3.67
CA GLU A 89 31.07 -2.40 -3.53
C GLU A 89 30.75 -3.07 -2.19
N TRP A 90 30.83 -2.30 -1.09
CA TRP A 90 30.51 -2.79 0.24
C TRP A 90 29.05 -3.26 0.36
N VAL A 91 28.09 -2.49 -0.16
CA VAL A 91 26.67 -2.86 -0.12
C VAL A 91 26.38 -4.15 -0.89
N ASP A 92 27.14 -4.45 -1.94
CA ASP A 92 26.99 -5.71 -2.68
C ASP A 92 27.52 -6.93 -1.90
N THR A 93 28.27 -6.73 -0.81
CA THR A 93 28.70 -7.81 0.11
C THR A 93 27.72 -8.10 1.24
N LEU A 94 26.76 -7.20 1.48
CA LEU A 94 25.79 -7.31 2.56
C LEU A 94 24.75 -8.40 2.29
N GLN A 95 24.20 -9.00 3.36
CA GLN A 95 23.04 -9.87 3.23
C GLN A 95 21.82 -9.08 2.73
N PRO A 96 20.82 -9.73 2.10
CA PRO A 96 19.68 -9.02 1.51
C PRO A 96 18.90 -8.14 2.49
N ASP A 97 18.72 -8.58 3.73
CA ASP A 97 18.05 -7.83 4.81
C ASP A 97 18.90 -6.65 5.30
N GLU A 98 20.22 -6.86 5.49
CA GLU A 98 21.18 -5.80 5.84
C GLU A 98 21.24 -4.71 4.76
N LYS A 99 21.29 -5.12 3.49
CA LYS A 99 21.28 -4.22 2.33
C LYS A 99 19.99 -3.39 2.29
N SER A 100 18.84 -4.05 2.46
CA SER A 100 17.55 -3.37 2.50
C SER A 100 17.46 -2.37 3.65
N ALA A 101 17.92 -2.76 4.85
CA ALA A 101 17.96 -1.87 6.00
C ALA A 101 18.86 -0.65 5.76
N PHE A 102 20.10 -0.88 5.27
CA PHE A 102 21.03 0.19 4.93
C PHE A 102 20.46 1.17 3.90
N ILE A 103 19.88 0.67 2.80
CA ILE A 103 19.31 1.51 1.73
C ILE A 103 18.19 2.40 2.28
N ASN A 104 17.34 1.89 3.18
CA ASN A 104 16.29 2.68 3.81
C ASN A 104 16.88 3.73 4.76
N THR A 105 17.81 3.34 5.64
CA THR A 105 18.49 4.26 6.57
C THR A 105 19.23 5.37 5.81
N LEU A 106 19.89 5.05 4.70
CA LEU A 106 20.57 6.04 3.86
C LEU A 106 19.56 7.05 3.29
N GLY A 107 18.39 6.59 2.88
CA GLY A 107 17.28 7.41 2.43
C GLY A 107 16.81 8.46 3.43
N GLU A 108 16.78 8.11 4.71
CA GLU A 108 16.43 9.02 5.81
C GLU A 108 17.44 10.16 5.98
N GLN A 109 18.67 10.00 5.45
CA GLN A 109 19.74 10.99 5.51
C GLN A 109 19.71 11.99 4.35
N CYS A 110 18.63 12.06 3.56
CA CYS A 110 18.54 12.94 2.40
C CYS A 110 18.55 14.45 2.68
N ALA A 111 18.48 14.88 3.94
CA ALA A 111 18.82 16.26 4.32
C ALA A 111 20.28 16.61 3.98
N ASN A 112 21.15 15.61 3.90
CA ASN A 112 22.51 15.73 3.39
C ASN A 112 22.51 15.70 1.86
N ALA A 113 22.88 16.82 1.21
CA ALA A 113 22.84 16.97 -0.25
C ALA A 113 23.72 15.96 -1.02
N ALA A 114 24.72 15.35 -0.38
CA ALA A 114 25.54 14.31 -0.99
C ALA A 114 24.78 13.00 -1.21
N VAL A 115 23.79 12.68 -0.36
CA VAL A 115 22.99 11.45 -0.42
C VAL A 115 22.12 11.34 -1.67
N PRO A 116 21.24 12.31 -2.02
CA PRO A 116 20.43 12.22 -3.24
C PRO A 116 21.30 12.21 -4.50
N THR A 117 22.43 12.92 -4.49
CA THR A 117 23.42 12.88 -5.57
C THR A 117 24.03 11.48 -5.71
N PHE A 118 24.36 10.83 -4.59
CA PHE A 118 24.86 9.46 -4.59
C PHE A 118 23.86 8.46 -5.16
N TYR A 119 22.55 8.61 -4.91
CA TYR A 119 21.54 7.75 -5.55
C TYR A 119 21.49 7.95 -7.06
N ALA A 120 21.57 9.19 -7.55
CA ALA A 120 21.62 9.49 -8.98
C ALA A 120 22.88 8.90 -9.64
N ASP A 121 24.04 9.08 -9.02
CA ASP A 121 25.31 8.50 -9.47
C ASP A 121 25.27 6.97 -9.45
N THR A 122 24.66 6.38 -8.42
CA THR A 122 24.51 4.93 -8.28
C THR A 122 23.56 4.36 -9.32
N SER A 123 22.48 5.08 -9.67
CA SER A 123 21.61 4.71 -10.79
C SER A 123 22.37 4.68 -12.11
N THR A 124 23.19 5.70 -12.37
CA THR A 124 24.02 5.78 -13.59
C THR A 124 25.09 4.70 -13.63
N ALA A 125 25.77 4.45 -12.51
CA ALA A 125 26.85 3.48 -12.43
C ALA A 125 26.36 2.02 -12.53
N LEU A 126 25.17 1.73 -11.99
CA LEU A 126 24.64 0.35 -11.92
C LEU A 126 23.64 0.02 -13.04
N GLY A 127 23.04 1.02 -13.71
CA GLY A 127 22.02 0.82 -14.74
C GLY A 127 20.87 -0.04 -14.20
N ASP A 128 20.54 -1.13 -14.89
CA ASP A 128 19.45 -2.04 -14.47
C ASP A 128 19.65 -2.68 -13.09
N LYS A 129 20.90 -2.84 -12.63
CA LYS A 129 21.17 -3.37 -11.28
C LYS A 129 20.74 -2.40 -10.17
N PHE A 130 20.62 -1.11 -10.46
CA PHE A 130 20.03 -0.14 -9.54
C PHE A 130 18.57 -0.52 -9.22
N TRP A 131 17.80 -0.79 -10.28
CA TRP A 131 16.38 -1.10 -10.19
C TRP A 131 16.13 -2.49 -9.64
N SER A 132 16.79 -3.52 -10.19
CA SER A 132 16.61 -4.90 -9.71
C SER A 132 17.16 -5.10 -8.30
N GLY A 133 18.20 -4.36 -7.92
CA GLY A 133 18.74 -4.30 -6.56
C GLY A 133 17.94 -3.43 -5.60
N ARG A 134 16.81 -2.84 -6.04
CA ARG A 134 15.89 -1.99 -5.26
C ARG A 134 16.56 -0.82 -4.54
N TRP A 135 17.64 -0.27 -5.09
CA TRP A 135 18.29 0.92 -4.52
C TRP A 135 17.33 2.12 -4.41
N PHE A 136 16.38 2.23 -5.35
CA PHE A 136 15.36 3.27 -5.31
C PHE A 136 14.46 3.23 -4.07
N ALA A 137 14.36 2.11 -3.33
CA ALA A 137 13.50 2.00 -2.15
C ALA A 137 13.89 2.99 -1.05
N GLY A 138 15.18 3.32 -0.94
CA GLY A 138 15.65 4.37 -0.02
C GLY A 138 15.16 5.77 -0.38
N LEU A 139 14.65 5.97 -1.59
CA LEU A 139 14.12 7.27 -1.98
C LEU A 139 12.75 7.56 -1.38
N ASP A 140 12.11 6.62 -0.69
CA ASP A 140 10.81 6.82 -0.02
C ASP A 140 10.81 8.07 0.88
N ALA A 141 11.78 8.19 1.80
CA ALA A 141 11.91 9.35 2.69
C ALA A 141 12.62 10.56 2.04
N CYS A 142 13.17 10.40 0.83
CA CYS A 142 14.09 11.35 0.22
C CYS A 142 13.40 12.41 -0.64
N ARG A 143 12.81 13.44 -0.03
CA ARG A 143 11.96 14.45 -0.72
C ARG A 143 12.74 15.56 -1.41
N THR A 144 13.71 15.22 -2.25
CA THR A 144 14.51 16.18 -3.01
C THR A 144 14.18 16.15 -4.49
N PRO A 145 14.34 17.27 -5.24
CA PRO A 145 14.09 17.27 -6.69
C PRO A 145 14.88 16.21 -7.47
N VAL A 146 16.11 15.89 -7.01
CA VAL A 146 16.94 14.84 -7.61
C VAL A 146 16.31 13.47 -7.43
N ALA A 147 15.84 13.15 -6.23
CA ALA A 147 15.20 11.88 -5.93
C ALA A 147 13.86 11.72 -6.67
N VAL A 148 13.03 12.78 -6.68
CA VAL A 148 11.77 12.80 -7.43
C VAL A 148 12.03 12.58 -8.92
N GLY A 149 12.95 13.35 -9.51
CA GLY A 149 13.30 13.20 -10.93
C GLY A 149 13.84 11.81 -11.28
N LEU A 150 14.58 11.17 -10.35
CA LEU A 150 15.07 9.81 -10.53
C LEU A 150 13.92 8.79 -10.53
N LEU A 151 12.97 8.91 -9.60
CA LEU A 151 11.79 8.04 -9.54
C LEU A 151 10.88 8.22 -10.77
N GLU A 152 10.64 9.47 -11.20
CA GLU A 152 9.88 9.77 -12.42
C GLU A 152 10.54 9.18 -13.68
N ALA A 153 11.85 9.32 -13.83
CA ALA A 153 12.60 8.69 -14.92
C ALA A 153 12.53 7.15 -14.88
N GLY A 154 12.57 6.58 -13.67
CA GLY A 154 12.33 5.16 -13.41
C GLY A 154 10.97 4.70 -13.93
N LEU A 155 9.89 5.42 -13.58
CA LEU A 155 8.55 5.09 -14.05
C LEU A 155 8.42 5.12 -15.57
N GLN A 156 9.09 6.07 -16.24
CA GLN A 156 9.04 6.15 -17.70
C GLN A 156 9.83 5.03 -18.38
N SER A 157 11.01 4.68 -17.84
CA SER A 157 11.89 3.67 -18.44
C SER A 157 11.45 2.23 -18.17
N GLN A 158 10.74 1.98 -17.06
CA GLN A 158 10.41 0.64 -16.58
C GLN A 158 8.95 0.23 -16.84
N LYS A 159 8.21 0.95 -17.70
CA LYS A 159 6.79 0.67 -17.99
C LYS A 159 6.48 -0.75 -18.44
N ALA A 160 7.45 -1.41 -19.09
CA ALA A 160 7.29 -2.77 -19.59
C ALA A 160 7.45 -3.86 -18.50
N GLU A 161 8.04 -3.53 -17.34
CA GLU A 161 8.27 -4.50 -16.25
C GLU A 161 7.32 -4.19 -15.09
N THR A 162 6.17 -4.86 -15.12
CA THR A 162 5.01 -4.61 -14.25
C THR A 162 5.35 -4.51 -12.75
N SER A 163 6.13 -5.47 -12.22
CA SER A 163 6.45 -5.54 -10.79
C SER A 163 7.32 -4.37 -10.34
N ARG A 164 8.32 -4.03 -11.17
CA ARG A 164 9.19 -2.88 -10.93
C ARG A 164 8.47 -1.56 -11.13
N TYR A 165 7.65 -1.41 -12.17
CA TYR A 165 6.82 -0.22 -12.37
C TYR A 165 5.97 0.05 -11.13
N LYS A 166 5.25 -0.96 -10.63
CA LYS A 166 4.47 -0.88 -9.40
C LYS A 166 5.33 -0.44 -8.22
N SER A 167 6.47 -1.10 -7.97
CA SER A 167 7.35 -0.78 -6.84
C SER A 167 7.89 0.65 -6.88
N ILE A 168 8.26 1.15 -8.06
CA ILE A 168 8.73 2.53 -8.24
C ILE A 168 7.57 3.52 -8.01
N LEU A 169 6.38 3.20 -8.50
CA LEU A 169 5.19 4.04 -8.37
C LEU A 169 4.78 4.21 -6.90
N GLU A 170 4.77 3.11 -6.16
CA GLU A 170 4.53 3.10 -4.71
C GLU A 170 5.57 3.95 -3.98
N THR A 171 6.85 3.84 -4.36
CA THR A 171 7.94 4.64 -3.76
C THR A 171 7.79 6.12 -4.08
N LEU A 172 7.43 6.49 -5.32
CA LEU A 172 7.15 7.87 -5.71
C LEU A 172 5.94 8.43 -4.95
N ALA A 173 4.88 7.64 -4.81
CA ALA A 173 3.67 8.03 -4.12
C ALA A 173 3.94 8.35 -2.64
N ARG A 174 4.64 7.46 -1.92
CA ARG A 174 5.03 7.72 -0.52
C ARG A 174 6.00 8.89 -0.38
N ASN A 175 6.93 9.02 -1.34
CA ASN A 175 7.88 10.14 -1.38
C ASN A 175 7.19 11.50 -1.46
N LEU A 176 6.30 11.67 -2.44
CA LEU A 176 5.59 12.94 -2.66
C LEU A 176 4.42 13.12 -1.68
N GLY A 177 3.89 12.04 -1.09
CA GLY A 177 2.72 12.08 -0.22
C GLY A 177 1.52 12.70 -0.94
N LYS A 178 0.88 13.69 -0.33
CA LYS A 178 -0.25 14.42 -0.93
C LYS A 178 0.08 14.99 -2.33
N ASP A 179 1.31 15.43 -2.55
CA ASP A 179 1.73 16.02 -3.83
C ASP A 179 1.83 14.97 -4.95
N ALA A 180 1.77 13.67 -4.63
CA ALA A 180 1.67 12.60 -5.62
C ALA A 180 0.30 12.60 -6.33
N ILE A 181 -0.76 13.08 -5.69
CA ILE A 181 -2.14 12.91 -6.15
C ILE A 181 -2.34 13.45 -7.57
N PRO A 182 -1.94 14.70 -7.91
CA PRO A 182 -2.06 15.19 -9.29
C PRO A 182 -1.22 14.40 -10.30
N VAL A 183 -0.06 13.86 -9.87
CA VAL A 183 0.82 13.03 -10.71
C VAL A 183 0.13 11.69 -11.03
N LEU A 184 -0.48 11.07 -10.02
CA LEU A 184 -1.24 9.82 -10.17
C LEU A 184 -2.47 10.02 -11.06
N GLU A 185 -3.22 11.13 -10.89
CA GLU A 185 -4.34 11.46 -11.77
C GLU A 185 -3.91 11.63 -13.23
N ALA A 186 -2.80 12.33 -13.47
CA ALA A 186 -2.25 12.53 -14.81
C ALA A 186 -1.79 11.20 -15.43
N ALA A 187 -1.13 10.34 -14.65
CA ALA A 187 -0.71 9.01 -15.09
C ALA A 187 -1.91 8.15 -15.48
N LEU A 188 -2.97 8.13 -14.68
CA LEU A 188 -4.20 7.38 -14.94
C LEU A 188 -4.92 7.83 -16.22
N LYS A 189 -4.94 9.15 -16.49
CA LYS A 189 -5.52 9.69 -17.72
C LYS A 189 -4.69 9.38 -18.97
N ALA A 190 -3.37 9.26 -18.82
CA ALA A 190 -2.44 9.04 -19.92
C ALA A 190 -2.23 7.56 -20.25
N ASP A 191 -2.53 6.65 -19.33
CA ASP A 191 -2.23 5.22 -19.47
C ASP A 191 -3.48 4.40 -19.82
N PRO A 192 -3.59 3.84 -21.04
CA PRO A 192 -4.74 3.05 -21.45
C PRO A 192 -4.73 1.62 -20.88
N ASP A 193 -3.66 1.21 -20.20
CA ASP A 193 -3.50 -0.15 -19.70
C ASP A 193 -4.29 -0.37 -18.41
N ALA A 194 -5.20 -1.34 -18.47
CA ALA A 194 -6.09 -1.63 -17.36
C ALA A 194 -5.36 -2.19 -16.14
N GLU A 195 -4.26 -2.93 -16.34
CA GLU A 195 -3.46 -3.47 -15.24
C GLU A 195 -2.70 -2.35 -14.55
N ARG A 196 -2.03 -1.48 -15.31
CA ARG A 196 -1.34 -0.30 -14.74
C ARG A 196 -2.29 0.66 -14.04
N SER A 197 -3.51 0.81 -14.56
CA SER A 197 -4.56 1.57 -13.87
C SER A 197 -4.83 1.04 -12.46
N THR A 198 -4.78 -0.28 -12.22
CA THR A 198 -4.92 -0.83 -10.86
C THR A 198 -3.77 -0.40 -9.95
N TYR A 199 -2.53 -0.43 -10.43
CA TYR A 199 -1.36 -0.01 -9.63
C TYR A 199 -1.42 1.48 -9.30
N ILE A 200 -1.81 2.32 -10.27
CA ILE A 200 -1.97 3.77 -10.05
C ILE A 200 -3.09 4.05 -9.05
N VAL A 201 -4.22 3.36 -9.15
CA VAL A 201 -5.29 3.50 -8.16
C VAL A 201 -4.82 3.09 -6.76
N GLY A 202 -4.10 1.97 -6.63
CA GLY A 202 -3.52 1.53 -5.36
C GLY A 202 -2.55 2.55 -4.75
N ALA A 203 -1.72 3.19 -5.58
CA ALA A 203 -0.73 4.17 -5.16
C ALA A 203 -1.33 5.44 -4.50
N PHE A 204 -2.63 5.71 -4.65
CA PHE A 204 -3.29 6.76 -3.86
C PHE A 204 -3.29 6.46 -2.35
N ALA A 205 -3.36 5.18 -1.95
CA ALA A 205 -3.25 4.79 -0.55
C ALA A 205 -1.81 4.98 -0.03
N ASP A 206 -0.81 4.67 -0.85
CA ASP A 206 0.60 4.93 -0.55
C ASP A 206 0.87 6.43 -0.36
N ALA A 207 0.35 7.27 -1.25
CA ALA A 207 0.40 8.73 -1.14
C ALA A 207 -0.23 9.26 0.17
N ALA A 208 -1.27 8.57 0.66
CA ALA A 208 -1.91 8.87 1.93
C ALA A 208 -1.19 8.26 3.15
N GLY A 209 -0.11 7.50 2.96
CA GLY A 209 0.65 6.90 4.06
C GLY A 209 0.01 5.65 4.67
N VAL A 210 -0.94 5.00 3.99
CA VAL A 210 -1.50 3.71 4.42
C VAL A 210 -0.37 2.68 4.60
N GLY A 211 -0.33 2.02 5.76
CA GLY A 211 0.69 1.01 6.08
C GLY A 211 2.07 1.57 6.42
N SER A 212 2.26 2.89 6.41
CA SER A 212 3.51 3.53 6.84
C SER A 212 3.63 3.59 8.37
N VAL A 213 4.85 3.77 8.88
CA VAL A 213 5.12 3.96 10.32
C VAL A 213 4.46 5.23 10.86
N ALA A 214 4.34 6.27 10.03
CA ALA A 214 3.67 7.52 10.39
C ALA A 214 2.14 7.39 10.44
N GLY A 215 1.58 6.32 9.87
CA GLY A 215 0.14 6.10 9.76
C GLY A 215 -0.51 6.91 8.63
N LEU A 216 -1.84 6.84 8.59
CA LEU A 216 -2.67 7.51 7.57
C LEU A 216 -2.62 9.03 7.75
N ASN A 217 -2.22 9.74 6.69
CA ASN A 217 -2.36 11.18 6.58
C ASN A 217 -3.77 11.53 6.07
N HIS A 218 -4.62 12.07 6.95
CA HIS A 218 -6.02 12.35 6.61
C HIS A 218 -6.20 13.40 5.49
N ASP A 219 -5.34 14.41 5.39
CA ASP A 219 -5.43 15.43 4.34
C ASP A 219 -5.09 14.86 2.96
N ALA A 220 -4.10 13.98 2.90
CA ALA A 220 -3.75 13.24 1.69
C ALA A 220 -4.84 12.21 1.36
N ALA A 221 -5.39 11.52 2.36
CA ALA A 221 -6.47 10.55 2.19
C ALA A 221 -7.72 11.20 1.58
N GLN A 222 -8.15 12.37 2.09
CA GLN A 222 -9.31 13.10 1.54
C GLN A 222 -9.08 13.53 0.09
N ALA A 223 -7.88 14.01 -0.23
CA ALA A 223 -7.53 14.38 -1.59
C ALA A 223 -7.48 13.16 -2.53
N ALA A 224 -6.98 12.02 -2.05
CA ALA A 224 -6.96 10.76 -2.77
C ALA A 224 -8.38 10.23 -3.03
N VAL A 225 -9.26 10.25 -2.03
CA VAL A 225 -10.68 9.90 -2.17
C VAL A 225 -11.35 10.75 -3.25
N ALA A 226 -11.18 12.07 -3.19
CA ALA A 226 -11.77 12.98 -4.16
C ALA A 226 -11.27 12.72 -5.60
N ALA A 227 -9.96 12.45 -5.76
CA ALA A 227 -9.37 12.10 -7.04
C ALA A 227 -9.93 10.78 -7.58
N ILE A 228 -9.96 9.72 -6.77
CA ILE A 228 -10.53 8.42 -7.15
C ILE A 228 -12.00 8.58 -7.56
N ALA A 229 -12.80 9.30 -6.78
CA ALA A 229 -14.20 9.56 -7.08
C ALA A 229 -14.39 10.27 -8.42
N GLY A 230 -13.56 11.27 -8.72
CA GLY A 230 -13.59 12.01 -9.98
C GLY A 230 -13.16 11.18 -11.19
N LEU A 231 -12.22 10.25 -11.01
CA LEU A 231 -11.70 9.37 -12.06
C LEU A 231 -12.61 8.17 -12.34
N ALA A 232 -13.38 7.72 -11.34
CA ALA A 232 -14.16 6.48 -11.37
C ALA A 232 -15.00 6.28 -12.66
N PRO A 233 -15.70 7.29 -13.22
CA PRO A 233 -16.49 7.08 -14.45
C PRO A 233 -15.69 6.62 -15.68
N THR A 234 -14.37 6.85 -15.67
CA THR A 234 -13.43 6.51 -16.76
C THR A 234 -12.56 5.30 -16.48
N LEU A 235 -12.59 4.77 -15.25
CA LEU A 235 -11.74 3.65 -14.88
C LEU A 235 -12.22 2.34 -15.55
N PRO A 236 -11.30 1.47 -15.99
CA PRO A 236 -11.64 0.11 -16.39
C PRO A 236 -12.09 -0.72 -15.17
N GLU A 237 -12.87 -1.78 -15.40
CA GLU A 237 -13.48 -2.57 -14.32
C GLU A 237 -12.47 -3.07 -13.25
N PRO A 238 -11.28 -3.61 -13.59
CA PRO A 238 -10.31 -4.03 -12.58
C PRO A 238 -9.81 -2.87 -11.70
N ALA A 239 -9.72 -1.65 -12.25
CA ALA A 239 -9.31 -0.47 -11.51
C ALA A 239 -10.44 0.04 -10.59
N ILE A 240 -11.72 -0.21 -10.92
CA ILE A 240 -12.84 0.05 -10.01
C ILE A 240 -12.82 -0.88 -8.79
N GLU A 241 -12.52 -2.17 -9.00
CA GLU A 241 -12.35 -3.14 -7.89
C GLU A 241 -11.18 -2.74 -6.98
N GLN A 242 -10.08 -2.29 -7.58
CA GLN A 242 -8.95 -1.75 -6.82
C GLN A 242 -9.33 -0.43 -6.13
N ALA A 243 -10.14 0.43 -6.75
CA ALA A 243 -10.62 1.68 -6.15
C ALA A 243 -11.46 1.39 -4.90
N ARG A 244 -12.36 0.40 -4.94
CA ARG A 244 -13.11 -0.09 -3.78
C ARG A 244 -12.16 -0.42 -2.61
N THR A 245 -11.17 -1.28 -2.87
CA THR A 245 -10.19 -1.70 -1.86
C THR A 245 -9.37 -0.53 -1.32
N THR A 246 -8.95 0.36 -2.21
CA THR A 246 -8.14 1.54 -1.85
C THR A 246 -8.95 2.51 -0.99
N LEU A 247 -10.22 2.77 -1.32
CA LEU A 247 -11.11 3.62 -0.55
C LEU A 247 -11.39 3.07 0.85
N LEU A 248 -11.54 1.74 1.00
CA LEU A 248 -11.62 1.10 2.32
C LEU A 248 -10.33 1.31 3.13
N ALA A 249 -9.16 1.17 2.51
CA ALA A 249 -7.88 1.42 3.17
C ALA A 249 -7.70 2.90 3.58
N LEU A 250 -8.32 3.81 2.82
CA LEU A 250 -8.42 5.24 3.13
C LEU A 250 -9.53 5.58 4.14
N GLN A 251 -10.21 4.57 4.69
CA GLN A 251 -11.31 4.70 5.66
C GLN A 251 -12.57 5.42 5.11
N ASP A 252 -12.79 5.38 3.79
CA ASP A 252 -14.01 5.90 3.16
C ASP A 252 -14.91 4.76 2.64
N GLU A 253 -15.63 4.14 3.58
CA GLU A 253 -16.56 3.05 3.28
C GLU A 253 -17.68 3.49 2.33
N LEU A 254 -18.19 4.71 2.49
CA LEU A 254 -19.28 5.24 1.67
C LEU A 254 -18.85 5.35 0.20
N MET A 255 -17.68 5.92 -0.07
CA MET A 255 -17.17 6.02 -1.44
C MET A 255 -16.78 4.66 -2.00
N SER A 256 -16.24 3.76 -1.18
CA SER A 256 -16.01 2.35 -1.58
C SER A 256 -17.30 1.68 -2.04
N ASP A 257 -18.39 1.86 -1.30
CA ASP A 257 -19.70 1.31 -1.64
C ASP A 257 -20.27 1.91 -2.92
N LEU A 258 -20.11 3.22 -3.12
CA LEU A 258 -20.52 3.92 -4.34
C LEU A 258 -19.80 3.44 -5.61
N MET A 259 -18.65 2.78 -5.48
CA MET A 259 -17.96 2.17 -6.62
C MET A 259 -18.77 1.03 -7.28
N ALA A 260 -19.74 0.43 -6.59
CA ALA A 260 -20.62 -0.59 -7.18
C ALA A 260 -21.40 -0.05 -8.40
N ALA A 261 -21.93 1.18 -8.32
CA ALA A 261 -22.61 1.82 -9.45
C ALA A 261 -21.70 1.99 -10.67
N GLN A 262 -20.40 2.26 -10.44
CA GLN A 262 -19.41 2.40 -11.51
C GLN A 262 -19.07 1.04 -12.11
N ARG A 263 -18.84 0.03 -11.24
CA ARG A 263 -18.52 -1.34 -11.62
C ARG A 263 -19.59 -1.97 -12.50
N TYR A 264 -20.86 -1.73 -12.17
CA TYR A 264 -22.01 -2.38 -12.79
C TYR A 264 -22.87 -1.42 -13.62
N ARG A 265 -22.30 -0.33 -14.12
CA ARG A 265 -23.01 0.69 -14.90
C ARG A 265 -23.81 0.13 -16.09
N THR A 266 -23.36 -0.97 -16.69
CA THR A 266 -24.01 -1.64 -17.83
C THR A 266 -25.20 -2.53 -17.44
N LEU A 267 -25.34 -2.81 -16.13
CA LEU A 267 -26.42 -3.60 -15.52
C LEU A 267 -27.35 -2.72 -14.68
N ALA A 268 -27.04 -1.43 -14.55
CA ALA A 268 -27.89 -0.48 -13.86
C ALA A 268 -29.23 -0.31 -14.59
N GLN A 269 -30.27 -0.13 -13.79
CA GLN A 269 -31.61 0.18 -14.25
C GLN A 269 -31.65 1.62 -14.81
N ALA A 270 -32.76 1.99 -15.44
CA ALA A 270 -32.91 3.32 -16.06
C ALA A 270 -32.77 4.49 -15.06
N ASP A 271 -33.07 4.26 -13.78
CA ASP A 271 -32.90 5.22 -12.68
C ASP A 271 -31.51 5.16 -12.01
N GLY A 272 -30.60 4.33 -12.52
CA GLY A 272 -29.26 4.11 -11.97
C GLY A 272 -29.21 3.10 -10.81
N SER A 273 -30.35 2.53 -10.39
CA SER A 273 -30.37 1.51 -9.35
C SER A 273 -29.77 0.18 -9.84
N LEU A 274 -29.33 -0.65 -8.88
CA LEU A 274 -28.90 -2.02 -9.11
C LEU A 274 -29.93 -2.96 -8.52
N GLN A 275 -30.25 -4.04 -9.25
CA GLN A 275 -31.16 -5.09 -8.79
C GLN A 275 -30.38 -6.38 -8.55
N TYR A 276 -30.64 -7.10 -7.46
CA TYR A 276 -30.05 -8.38 -7.14
C TYR A 276 -31.14 -9.41 -6.90
N GLY A 277 -30.87 -10.68 -7.24
CA GLY A 277 -31.75 -11.78 -6.86
C GLY A 277 -31.41 -12.26 -5.47
N LEU A 278 -32.42 -12.49 -4.63
CA LEU A 278 -32.29 -13.13 -3.32
C LEU A 278 -33.07 -14.45 -3.33
N TYR A 279 -32.42 -15.51 -2.86
CA TYR A 279 -32.97 -16.86 -2.77
C TYR A 279 -32.72 -17.39 -1.35
N VAL A 280 -33.79 -17.48 -0.56
CA VAL A 280 -33.75 -17.87 0.84
C VAL A 280 -34.36 -19.25 0.98
N THR A 281 -33.59 -20.23 1.42
CA THR A 281 -34.05 -21.61 1.61
C THR A 281 -34.12 -21.94 3.08
N LYS A 282 -35.20 -22.59 3.50
CA LYS A 282 -35.26 -23.31 4.78
C LYS A 282 -35.55 -24.77 4.52
N VAL A 283 -34.55 -25.60 4.80
CA VAL A 283 -34.68 -27.06 4.80
C VAL A 283 -34.93 -27.48 6.24
N ALA A 284 -36.10 -28.06 6.51
CA ALA A 284 -36.48 -28.45 7.86
C ALA A 284 -36.91 -29.91 7.94
N THR A 285 -36.47 -30.58 8.99
CA THR A 285 -36.91 -31.93 9.33
C THR A 285 -38.13 -31.85 10.23
N CYS A 286 -39.23 -32.46 9.77
CA CYS A 286 -40.53 -32.50 10.43
C CYS A 286 -40.89 -33.95 10.75
N LYS A 287 -40.64 -34.41 11.98
CA LYS A 287 -40.82 -35.81 12.42
C LYS A 287 -40.11 -36.84 11.52
N LYS A 288 -40.76 -37.29 10.44
CA LYS A 288 -40.25 -38.30 9.49
C LYS A 288 -40.03 -37.76 8.07
N ASP A 289 -40.42 -36.52 7.81
CA ASP A 289 -40.35 -35.91 6.48
C ASP A 289 -39.43 -34.71 6.48
N THR A 290 -38.72 -34.49 5.37
CA THR A 290 -38.01 -33.24 5.11
C THR A 290 -38.89 -32.33 4.28
N LYS A 291 -39.06 -31.09 4.71
CA LYS A 291 -39.78 -30.04 3.99
C LYS A 291 -38.83 -28.93 3.61
N ILE A 292 -39.05 -28.35 2.44
CA ILE A 292 -38.24 -27.25 1.94
C ILE A 292 -39.17 -26.10 1.58
N GLU A 293 -38.93 -24.95 2.20
CA GLU A 293 -39.56 -23.69 1.81
C GLU A 293 -38.50 -22.77 1.21
N VAL A 294 -38.85 -22.13 0.11
CA VAL A 294 -37.99 -21.21 -0.62
C VAL A 294 -38.72 -19.88 -0.70
N HIS A 295 -38.06 -18.80 -0.32
CA HIS A 295 -38.51 -17.44 -0.55
C HIS A 295 -37.60 -16.78 -1.58
N THR A 296 -38.19 -16.13 -2.59
CA THR A 296 -37.43 -15.41 -3.61
C THR A 296 -37.82 -13.94 -3.59
N ALA A 297 -36.83 -13.03 -3.73
CA ALA A 297 -37.09 -11.60 -3.75
C ALA A 297 -36.12 -10.89 -4.70
N LEU A 298 -36.57 -9.78 -5.30
CA LEU A 298 -35.69 -8.80 -5.92
C LEU A 298 -35.22 -7.79 -4.87
N VAL A 299 -33.93 -7.50 -4.84
CA VAL A 299 -33.33 -6.50 -3.96
C VAL A 299 -32.88 -5.32 -4.81
N THR A 300 -33.48 -4.15 -4.59
CA THR A 300 -33.14 -2.91 -5.30
C THR A 300 -32.33 -2.00 -4.40
N ASN A 301 -31.24 -1.43 -4.92
CA ASN A 301 -30.40 -0.49 -4.19
C ASN A 301 -29.92 0.65 -5.10
N ALA A 302 -29.66 1.82 -4.52
CA ALA A 302 -29.20 3.02 -5.24
C ALA A 302 -27.73 2.96 -5.72
N GLY A 303 -27.21 1.77 -6.03
CA GLY A 303 -25.84 1.59 -6.55
C GLY A 303 -24.72 1.66 -5.51
N LYS A 304 -25.04 1.39 -4.24
CA LYS A 304 -24.12 1.45 -3.08
C LYS A 304 -23.89 0.10 -2.41
N THR A 305 -24.28 -0.99 -3.04
CA THR A 305 -24.19 -2.33 -2.46
C THR A 305 -23.45 -3.21 -3.43
N TRP A 306 -22.38 -3.83 -2.96
CA TRP A 306 -21.65 -4.84 -3.71
C TRP A 306 -22.30 -6.22 -3.55
N PRO A 307 -22.12 -7.17 -4.50
CA PRO A 307 -22.74 -8.49 -4.40
C PRO A 307 -22.44 -9.22 -3.09
N ASP A 308 -21.23 -9.09 -2.56
CA ASP A 308 -20.80 -9.69 -1.28
C ASP A 308 -21.46 -9.07 -0.05
N GLN A 309 -22.12 -7.92 -0.19
CA GLN A 309 -22.82 -7.22 0.89
C GLN A 309 -24.35 -7.46 0.88
N VAL A 310 -24.92 -7.96 -0.23
CA VAL A 310 -26.38 -8.07 -0.42
C VAL A 310 -27.02 -8.94 0.66
N VAL A 311 -26.45 -10.12 0.93
CA VAL A 311 -26.98 -11.05 1.93
C VAL A 311 -27.02 -10.40 3.31
N THR A 312 -25.90 -9.83 3.75
CA THR A 312 -25.79 -9.17 5.05
C THR A 312 -26.78 -8.02 5.21
N ARG A 313 -26.97 -7.21 4.16
CA ARG A 313 -27.89 -6.07 4.18
C ARG A 313 -29.37 -6.47 4.11
N ALA A 314 -29.69 -7.57 3.42
CA ALA A 314 -31.06 -8.08 3.35
C ALA A 314 -31.49 -8.85 4.60
N GLN A 315 -30.55 -9.28 5.45
CA GLN A 315 -30.80 -10.15 6.60
C GLN A 315 -31.92 -9.65 7.55
N PRO A 316 -32.02 -8.35 7.91
CA PRO A 316 -33.10 -7.87 8.77
C PRO A 316 -34.49 -8.09 8.15
N THR A 317 -34.62 -7.92 6.83
CA THR A 317 -35.87 -8.15 6.09
C THR A 317 -36.17 -9.63 5.98
N VAL A 318 -35.16 -10.46 5.68
CA VAL A 318 -35.30 -11.93 5.62
C VAL A 318 -35.76 -12.51 6.96
N ALA A 319 -35.30 -11.95 8.09
CA ALA A 319 -35.73 -12.38 9.41
C ALA A 319 -37.24 -12.17 9.67
N ALA A 320 -37.89 -11.27 8.91
CA ALA A 320 -39.33 -11.01 8.99
C ALA A 320 -40.17 -11.89 8.05
N PHE A 321 -39.54 -12.72 7.21
CA PHE A 321 -40.27 -13.62 6.30
C PHE A 321 -41.14 -14.63 7.07
N LYS A 322 -42.34 -14.86 6.54
CA LYS A 322 -43.31 -15.78 7.15
C LYS A 322 -43.04 -17.20 6.68
N TRP A 323 -42.43 -17.99 7.56
CA TRP A 323 -42.25 -19.42 7.37
C TRP A 323 -43.57 -20.17 7.66
N HIS A 324 -43.98 -21.03 6.74
CA HIS A 324 -45.24 -21.80 6.83
C HIS A 324 -45.01 -23.24 7.32
N LEU A 325 -43.80 -23.54 7.79
CA LEU A 325 -43.45 -24.81 8.40
C LEU A 325 -44.13 -24.98 9.76
N PRO A 326 -44.62 -26.20 10.08
CA PRO A 326 -45.09 -26.55 11.42
C PRO A 326 -44.08 -26.21 12.53
N LYS A 327 -44.57 -25.88 13.73
CA LYS A 327 -43.75 -25.48 14.88
C LYS A 327 -42.76 -26.56 15.36
N ASP A 328 -43.04 -27.82 15.04
CA ASP A 328 -42.19 -28.97 15.36
C ASP A 328 -41.10 -29.25 14.31
N CYS A 329 -41.02 -28.45 13.25
CA CYS A 329 -39.96 -28.55 12.25
C CYS A 329 -38.73 -27.74 12.66
N THR A 330 -37.56 -28.37 12.65
CA THR A 330 -36.28 -27.72 12.93
C THR A 330 -35.44 -27.69 11.66
N GLY A 331 -34.72 -26.60 11.42
CA GLY A 331 -33.95 -26.42 10.20
C GLY A 331 -33.30 -25.05 10.11
N ASP A 332 -32.24 -25.00 9.31
CA ASP A 332 -31.44 -23.80 9.09
C ASP A 332 -31.96 -22.99 7.89
N VAL A 333 -31.82 -21.67 7.99
CA VAL A 333 -32.10 -20.74 6.90
C VAL A 333 -30.80 -20.43 6.18
N VAL A 334 -30.76 -20.70 4.88
CA VAL A 334 -29.65 -20.35 4.00
C VAL A 334 -30.09 -19.22 3.08
N VAL A 335 -29.30 -18.17 3.03
CA VAL A 335 -29.55 -17.00 2.17
C VAL A 335 -28.48 -16.94 1.09
N THR A 336 -28.91 -16.90 -0.17
CA THR A 336 -28.03 -16.75 -1.34
C THR A 336 -28.46 -15.51 -2.12
N ALA A 337 -27.51 -14.72 -2.60
CA ALA A 337 -27.76 -13.62 -3.52
C ALA A 337 -27.13 -13.88 -4.90
N SER A 338 -27.59 -13.18 -5.93
CA SER A 338 -26.92 -13.17 -7.24
C SER A 338 -25.51 -12.59 -7.12
N THR A 339 -24.56 -13.17 -7.86
CA THR A 339 -23.13 -12.77 -7.83
C THR A 339 -22.84 -11.46 -8.55
N ALA A 340 -23.83 -10.92 -9.27
CA ALA A 340 -23.83 -9.62 -9.93
C ALA A 340 -25.26 -9.06 -9.98
N PRO A 341 -25.42 -7.76 -10.26
CA PRO A 341 -26.73 -7.21 -10.55
C PRO A 341 -27.42 -7.90 -11.73
N LEU A 342 -28.75 -7.98 -11.65
CA LEU A 342 -29.63 -8.51 -12.67
C LEU A 342 -30.13 -7.35 -13.54
N LYS A 343 -30.11 -7.58 -14.85
CA LYS A 343 -30.51 -6.56 -15.83
C LYS A 343 -32.02 -6.35 -15.87
N ASP A 344 -32.79 -7.43 -15.74
CA ASP A 344 -34.23 -7.45 -15.96
C ASP A 344 -34.90 -8.65 -15.27
N ALA A 345 -36.23 -8.75 -15.42
CA ALA A 345 -37.02 -9.85 -14.86
C ALA A 345 -36.64 -11.22 -15.41
N ALA A 346 -36.23 -11.32 -16.69
CA ALA A 346 -35.82 -12.59 -17.27
C ALA A 346 -34.50 -13.10 -16.65
N ALA A 347 -33.58 -12.18 -16.33
CA ALA A 347 -32.36 -12.51 -15.58
C ALA A 347 -32.68 -12.99 -14.15
N PHE A 348 -33.72 -12.44 -13.51
CA PHE A 348 -34.20 -12.92 -12.21
C PHE A 348 -34.79 -14.33 -12.28
N ASP A 349 -35.66 -14.60 -13.25
CA ASP A 349 -36.24 -15.93 -13.45
C ASP A 349 -35.15 -16.98 -13.74
N ALA A 350 -34.15 -16.61 -14.54
CA ALA A 350 -32.99 -17.47 -14.82
C ALA A 350 -32.16 -17.75 -13.55
N PHE A 351 -31.93 -16.74 -12.71
CA PHE A 351 -31.27 -16.89 -11.41
C PHE A 351 -32.05 -17.85 -10.50
N VAL A 352 -33.36 -17.65 -10.34
CA VAL A 352 -34.22 -18.51 -9.51
C VAL A 352 -34.21 -19.95 -10.01
N THR A 353 -34.35 -20.14 -11.34
CA THR A 353 -34.32 -21.47 -11.97
C THR A 353 -32.99 -22.20 -11.73
N ALA A 354 -31.87 -21.47 -11.78
CA ALA A 354 -30.56 -22.04 -11.48
C ALA A 354 -30.45 -22.48 -10.01
N GLN A 355 -30.96 -21.66 -9.07
CA GLN A 355 -30.98 -22.02 -7.65
C GLN A 355 -31.91 -23.21 -7.37
N ASP A 356 -33.10 -23.26 -7.98
CA ASP A 356 -34.02 -24.39 -7.88
C ASP A 356 -33.38 -25.69 -8.39
N THR A 357 -32.64 -25.61 -9.49
CA THR A 357 -31.91 -26.75 -10.06
C THR A 357 -30.85 -27.28 -9.08
N GLU A 358 -30.05 -26.38 -8.49
CA GLU A 358 -29.04 -26.75 -7.50
C GLU A 358 -29.66 -27.30 -6.21
N LEU A 359 -30.76 -26.72 -5.75
CA LEU A 359 -31.52 -27.20 -4.60
C LEU A 359 -32.09 -28.61 -4.84
N GLY A 360 -32.63 -28.87 -6.03
CA GLY A 360 -33.17 -30.16 -6.44
C GLY A 360 -32.10 -31.26 -6.53
N LYS A 361 -30.90 -30.94 -7.01
CA LYS A 361 -29.75 -31.87 -6.99
C LYS A 361 -29.37 -32.27 -5.57
N LYS A 362 -29.36 -31.32 -4.64
CA LYS A 362 -29.02 -31.56 -3.22
C LYS A 362 -30.11 -32.29 -2.44
N ASN A 363 -31.38 -32.16 -2.86
CA ASN A 363 -32.55 -32.68 -2.15
C ASN A 363 -33.44 -33.56 -3.04
N SER A 364 -32.81 -34.48 -3.78
CA SER A 364 -33.50 -35.33 -4.75
C SER A 364 -34.73 -36.02 -4.14
N GLY A 365 -35.88 -35.87 -4.79
CA GLY A 365 -37.15 -36.45 -4.36
C GLY A 365 -37.99 -35.59 -3.40
N ILE A 366 -37.49 -34.44 -2.92
CA ILE A 366 -38.25 -33.52 -2.05
C ILE A 366 -38.72 -32.32 -2.87
N LYS A 367 -40.03 -32.05 -2.87
CA LYS A 367 -40.60 -30.86 -3.54
C LYS A 367 -40.45 -29.63 -2.64
N ALA A 368 -39.81 -28.59 -3.13
CA ALA A 368 -39.77 -27.28 -2.48
C ALA A 368 -41.08 -26.51 -2.72
N LYS A 369 -41.53 -25.78 -1.70
CA LYS A 369 -42.62 -24.81 -1.83
C LYS A 369 -42.00 -23.41 -1.97
N VAL A 370 -42.26 -22.77 -3.11
CA VAL A 370 -41.69 -21.46 -3.45
C VAL A 370 -42.69 -20.34 -3.10
N PHE A 371 -42.20 -19.29 -2.48
CA PHE A 371 -42.93 -18.10 -2.06
C PHE A 371 -42.25 -16.85 -2.64
N PRO A 372 -42.83 -16.21 -3.66
CA PRO A 372 -42.33 -14.92 -4.11
C PRO A 372 -42.64 -13.85 -3.06
N GLU A 373 -41.61 -13.14 -2.62
CA GLU A 373 -41.70 -12.04 -1.66
C GLU A 373 -41.72 -10.68 -2.39
N PRO A 374 -42.26 -9.63 -1.75
CA PRO A 374 -42.14 -8.28 -2.27
C PRO A 374 -40.67 -7.86 -2.49
N ALA A 375 -40.45 -6.92 -3.41
CA ALA A 375 -39.13 -6.35 -3.61
C ALA A 375 -38.61 -5.68 -2.32
N ILE A 376 -37.32 -5.87 -2.05
CA ILE A 376 -36.61 -5.30 -0.90
C ILE A 376 -35.85 -4.07 -1.38
N ALA A 377 -36.01 -2.94 -0.69
CA ALA A 377 -35.18 -1.75 -0.91
C ALA A 377 -34.09 -1.67 0.17
N LEU A 378 -32.83 -1.46 -0.25
CA LEU A 378 -31.67 -1.28 0.63
C LEU A 378 -31.18 0.17 0.66
#